data_AF-A0A2N8BRI8-F1
#
_entry.id   AF-A0A2N8BRI8-F1
#
_cell.length_a   1.000
_cell.length_b   1.000
_cell.length_c   1.000
_cell.angle_alpha   90.00
_cell.angle_beta   90.00
_cell.angle_gamma   90.00
#
_symmetry.space_group_name_H-M   'P 1'
#
loop_
_entity.id
_entity.type
_entity.pdbx_description
1 polymer ?
#
loop_
_entity_poly.entity_id
_entity_poly.type
_entity_poly.pdbx_seq_one_letter_code
_entity_poly.pdbx_strand_id
1 'polypeptide(L)' 'ATTVRVRDGKTMTTDGPFAETREQLGGYYLVEAKDIDDAVALAARIPEAKRGSIEVRPVMIYK' A
#
# COMPACT_ATOMS: atom_id res chain seq x y z
N ALA A 1 1.06 2.04 -9.17
CA ALA A 1 0.69 1.55 -7.82
C ALA A 1 1.97 1.17 -7.11
N THR A 2 2.05 1.44 -5.81
CA THR A 2 3.24 1.16 -4.99
C THR A 2 2.85 0.15 -3.92
N THR A 3 3.50 -1.00 -3.91
CA THR A 3 3.22 -2.03 -2.90
C THR A 3 4.13 -1.84 -1.70
N VAL A 4 3.56 -1.81 -0.50
CA VAL A 4 4.25 -1.60 0.77
C VAL A 4 4.25 -2.89 1.58
N ARG A 5 5.42 -3.26 2.10
CA ARG A 5 5.61 -4.33 3.08
C ARG A 5 6.49 -3.85 4.21
N VAL A 6 6.25 -4.36 5.41
CA VAL A 6 7.13 -4.15 6.56
C VAL A 6 7.71 -5.49 6.99
N ARG A 7 9.04 -5.63 6.98
CA ARG A 7 9.76 -6.83 7.42
C ARG A 7 10.90 -6.40 8.33
N ASP A 8 11.04 -7.05 9.48
CA ASP A 8 12.07 -6.74 10.48
C ASP A 8 12.11 -5.24 10.86
N GLY A 9 10.94 -4.61 10.92
CA GLY A 9 10.79 -3.18 11.22
C GLY A 9 11.19 -2.23 10.08
N LYS A 10 11.56 -2.76 8.91
CA LYS A 10 11.92 -1.96 7.73
C LYS A 10 10.79 -1.93 6.71
N THR A 11 10.51 -0.73 6.20
CA THR A 11 9.56 -0.51 5.11
C THR A 11 10.24 -0.82 3.77
N MET A 12 9.62 -1.67 2.97
CA MET A 12 10.06 -2.07 1.64
C MET A 12 8.98 -1.68 0.65
N THR A 13 9.36 -1.03 -0.45
CA THR A 13 8.47 -0.67 -1.55
C THR A 13 8.86 -1.42 -2.82
N THR A 14 7.85 -1.81 -3.59
CA THR A 14 8.05 -2.36 -4.94
C THR A 14 7.12 -1.67 -5.93
N ASP A 15 7.63 -1.37 -7.12
CA ASP A 15 6.86 -0.83 -8.22
C ASP A 15 5.96 -1.89 -8.85
N GLY A 16 4.72 -1.50 -9.13
CA GLY A 16 3.72 -2.36 -9.76
C GLY A 16 2.61 -2.79 -8.81
N PRO A 17 1.46 -3.21 -9.37
CA PRO A 17 0.47 -3.91 -8.57
C PRO A 17 1.09 -5.18 -8.01
N PHE A 18 0.63 -5.64 -6.85
CA PHE A 18 1.02 -6.96 -6.39
C PHE A 18 0.52 -8.00 -7.41
N ALA A 19 1.43 -8.49 -8.24
CA ALA A 19 1.14 -9.41 -9.31
C ALA A 19 1.24 -10.85 -8.79
N GLU A 20 0.15 -11.37 -8.22
CA GLU A 20 -0.15 -12.80 -8.28
C GLU A 20 -1.62 -13.05 -7.88
N THR A 21 -2.34 -13.73 -8.77
CA THR A 21 -3.79 -14.07 -8.72
C THR A 21 -4.21 -14.99 -7.56
N ARG A 22 -3.35 -15.13 -6.54
CA ARG A 22 -3.56 -15.92 -5.32
C ARG A 22 -3.92 -15.09 -4.09
N GLU A 23 -3.63 -13.79 -4.06
CA GLU A 23 -4.00 -12.93 -2.92
C GLU A 23 -5.42 -12.37 -3.10
N GLN A 24 -6.25 -12.48 -2.06
CA GLN A 24 -7.59 -11.89 -2.02
C GLN A 24 -7.51 -10.46 -1.48
N LEU A 25 -8.32 -9.55 -2.04
CA LEU A 25 -8.50 -8.21 -1.48
C LEU A 25 -9.20 -8.31 -0.12
N GLY A 26 -8.45 -8.12 0.98
CA GLY A 26 -8.98 -8.20 2.34
C GLY A 26 -9.75 -6.94 2.80
N GLY A 27 -9.61 -5.83 2.08
CA GLY A 27 -10.23 -4.54 2.41
C GLY A 27 -9.46 -3.37 1.81
N TYR A 28 -9.94 -2.15 2.05
CA TYR A 28 -9.26 -0.92 1.63
C TYR A 28 -9.46 0.20 2.65
N TYR A 29 -8.54 1.16 2.62
CA TYR A 29 -8.68 2.45 3.28
C TYR A 29 -8.67 3.53 2.20
N LEU A 30 -9.46 4.59 2.40
CA LEU A 30 -9.34 5.82 1.65
C LEU A 30 -8.75 6.88 2.57
N VAL A 31 -7.65 7.50 2.15
CA VAL A 31 -6.91 8.48 2.95
C VAL A 31 -6.58 9.69 2.10
N GLU A 32 -6.52 10.85 2.75
CA GLU A 32 -5.86 12.03 2.19
C GLU A 32 -4.40 12.02 2.64
N ALA A 33 -3.49 12.22 1.69
CA ALA A 33 -2.05 12.29 1.93
C ALA A 33 -1.47 13.43 1.10
N LYS A 34 -0.36 14.01 1.57
CA LYS A 34 0.27 15.15 0.88
C LYS A 34 0.84 14.75 -0.49
N ASP A 35 1.43 13.56 -0.54
CA ASP A 35 2.06 12.97 -1.71
C ASP A 35 2.11 11.43 -1.56
N ILE A 36 2.75 10.75 -2.51
CA ILE A 36 2.86 9.30 -2.50
C ILE A 36 3.73 8.78 -1.36
N ASP A 37 4.74 9.53 -0.93
CA ASP A 37 5.65 9.12 0.14
C ASP A 37 4.96 9.17 1.50
N ASP A 38 4.14 10.20 1.73
CA ASP A 38 3.26 10.30 2.89
C ASP A 38 2.23 9.16 2.91
N ALA A 39 1.62 8.85 1.76
CA ALA A 39 0.71 7.71 1.63
C ALA A 39 1.40 6.35 1.92
N VAL A 40 2.65 6.18 1.47
CA VAL A 40 3.47 4.99 1.76
C VAL A 40 3.80 4.90 3.25
N ALA A 41 4.13 6.02 3.90
CA ALA A 41 4.39 6.06 5.33
C ALA A 41 3.14 5.70 6.15
N LEU A 42 1.95 6.16 5.73
CA LEU A 42 0.68 5.75 6.32
C LEU A 42 0.43 4.25 6.12
N ALA A 43 0.63 3.74 4.90
CA ALA A 43 0.46 2.31 4.59
C ALA A 43 1.38 1.41 5.41
N ALA A 44 2.62 1.83 5.68
CA ALA A 44 3.56 1.08 6.52
C ALA A 44 3.11 0.94 8.00
N ARG A 45 2.19 1.81 8.46
CA ARG A 45 1.63 1.75 9.81
C ARG A 45 0.45 0.79 9.93
N ILE A 46 -0.14 0.36 8.82
CA ILE A 46 -1.24 -0.61 8.80
C ILE A 46 -0.69 -1.97 9.26
N PRO A 47 -1.26 -2.61 10.31
CA PRO A 47 -0.73 -3.86 10.86
C PRO A 47 -0.52 -4.96 9.82
N GLU A 48 -1.40 -5.04 8.83
CA GLU A 48 -1.36 -6.00 7.73
C GLU A 48 -0.10 -5.87 6.87
N ALA A 49 0.52 -4.69 6.76
CA ALA A 49 1.78 -4.52 6.04
C ALA A 49 2.91 -5.42 6.59
N LYS A 50 2.83 -5.81 7.87
CA LYS A 50 3.78 -6.72 8.53
C LYS A 50 3.63 -8.18 8.13
N ARG A 51 2.43 -8.59 7.69
CA ARG A 51 2.08 -10.01 7.42
C ARG A 51 1.70 -10.27 5.97
N GLY A 52 1.20 -9.28 5.27
CA GLY A 52 0.81 -9.32 3.86
C GLY A 52 1.47 -8.19 3.08
N SER A 53 0.64 -7.52 2.27
CA SER A 53 1.00 -6.41 1.38
C SER A 53 -0.09 -5.33 1.45
N ILE A 54 0.28 -4.07 1.26
CA ILE A 54 -0.66 -2.96 1.07
C ILE A 54 -0.34 -2.28 -0.27
N GLU A 55 -1.31 -2.20 -1.16
CA GLU A 55 -1.14 -1.50 -2.44
C GLU A 55 -1.65 -0.06 -2.33
N VAL A 56 -0.74 0.91 -2.50
CA VAL A 56 -1.05 2.33 -2.53
C VAL A 56 -1.38 2.75 -3.95
N ARG A 57 -2.60 3.27 -4.14
CA ARG A 57 -3.13 3.73 -5.43
C ARG A 57 -3.70 5.14 -5.31
N PRO A 58 -3.18 6.12 -6.08
CA PRO A 58 -3.82 7.42 -6.20
C PRO A 58 -5.24 7.28 -6.77
N VAL A 59 -6.20 8.00 -6.19
CA VAL A 59 -7.56 8.08 -6.71
C VAL A 59 -7.57 9.01 -7.92
N MET A 60 -8.09 8.54 -9.04
CA MET A 60 -8.33 9.35 -10.23
C MET A 60 -9.68 10.05 -10.07
N ILE A 61 -9.69 11.38 -9.97
CA ILE A 61 -10.91 12.17 -9.94
C ILE A 61 -11.25 12.56 -11.39
N TYR A 62 -12.29 11.94 -11.93
CA TYR A 62 -12.85 12.33 -13.22
C TYR A 62 -13.90 13.42 -13.00
N LYS A 63 -13.84 14.47 -13.83
CA LYS A 63 -14.81 15.58 -13.85
C LYS A 63 -15.69 15.47 -15.08
#